data_AF-A0A429LZ32-F1
#
_entry.id   AF-A0A429LZ32-F1
#
_cell.length_a   1.000
_cell.length_b   1.000
_cell.length_c   1.000
_cell.angle_alpha   90.00
_cell.angle_beta   90.00
_cell.angle_gamma   90.00
#
_symmetry.space_group_name_H-M   'P 1'
#
loop_
_entity.id
_entity.type
_entity.pdbx_description
1 polymer ?
#
loop_
_entity_poly.entity_id
_entity_poly.type
_entity_poly.pdbx_seq_one_letter_code
_entity_poly.pdbx_strand_id
1 'polypeptide(L)'
;LISGATSMAAGEYISVKSQEDIEKSDLAIEAKELKKYPQKELDELTQIYISRGLSKELAKEVAIQLTTHDALGAHARDEIGIHENTAANPIQAALSSAASFSFGAFFP
;
A
#
# COMPACT_ATOMS: atom_id res chain seq x y z
N LEU A 1 16.47 -25.06 -15.28
CA LEU A 1 16.86 -23.87 -14.48
C LEU A 1 16.47 -22.56 -15.17
N ILE A 2 17.06 -22.20 -16.33
CA ILE A 2 16.81 -20.89 -16.99
C ILE A 2 15.33 -20.67 -17.30
N SER A 3 14.66 -21.59 -18.00
CA SER A 3 13.23 -21.46 -18.33
C SER A 3 12.34 -21.33 -17.08
N GLY A 4 12.64 -22.12 -16.04
CA GLY A 4 11.92 -22.05 -14.76
C GLY A 4 12.13 -20.71 -14.05
N ALA A 5 13.36 -20.22 -13.95
CA ALA A 5 13.66 -18.92 -13.35
C ALA A 5 12.99 -17.77 -14.11
N THR A 6 12.97 -17.82 -15.44
CA THR A 6 12.25 -16.84 -16.27
C THR A 6 10.74 -16.88 -16.06
N SER A 7 10.13 -18.07 -16.01
CA SER A 7 8.70 -18.22 -15.72
C SER A 7 8.33 -17.70 -14.33
N MET A 8 9.15 -18.00 -13.31
CA MET A 8 8.95 -17.50 -11.94
C MET A 8 9.06 -15.98 -11.88
N ALA A 9 10.09 -15.39 -12.50
CA ALA A 9 10.26 -13.95 -12.56
C ALA A 9 9.08 -13.26 -13.25
N ALA A 10 8.64 -13.78 -14.39
CA ALA A 10 7.53 -13.21 -15.15
C ALA A 10 6.21 -13.30 -14.40
N GLY A 11 5.91 -14.45 -13.77
CA GLY A 11 4.70 -14.63 -12.97
C GLY A 11 4.65 -13.67 -11.78
N GLU A 12 5.76 -13.56 -11.05
CA GLU A 12 5.86 -12.67 -9.89
C GLU A 12 5.76 -11.20 -10.31
N TYR A 13 6.45 -10.81 -11.38
CA TYR A 13 6.37 -9.45 -11.93
C TYR A 13 4.92 -9.08 -12.25
N ILE A 14 4.19 -9.93 -12.98
CA ILE A 14 2.80 -9.66 -13.38
C ILE A 14 1.91 -9.56 -12.15
N SER A 15 2.07 -10.48 -11.17
CA SER A 15 1.27 -10.48 -9.94
C SER A 15 1.46 -9.20 -9.13
N VAL A 16 2.72 -8.81 -8.85
CA VAL A 16 3.02 -7.61 -8.06
C VAL A 16 2.73 -6.34 -8.86
N LYS A 17 2.88 -6.38 -10.19
CA LYS A 17 2.49 -5.25 -11.05
C LYS A 17 1.00 -4.98 -11.00
N SER A 18 0.17 -6.04 -10.97
CA SER A 18 -1.27 -5.88 -10.77
C SER A 18 -1.61 -5.26 -9.41
N GLN A 19 -0.85 -5.58 -8.36
CA GLN A 19 -1.01 -4.95 -7.04
C GLN A 19 -0.61 -3.47 -7.07
N GLU A 20 0.52 -3.14 -7.69
CA GLU A 20 0.96 -1.75 -7.87
C GLU A 20 -0.09 -0.90 -8.61
N ASP A 21 -0.74 -1.47 -9.62
CA ASP A 21 -1.78 -0.78 -10.38
C ASP A 21 -3.07 -0.58 -9.55
N ILE A 22 -3.42 -1.51 -8.65
CA ILE A 22 -4.51 -1.35 -7.68
C ILE A 22 -4.17 -0.25 -6.67
N GLU A 23 -2.98 -0.29 -6.06
CA GLU A 23 -2.53 0.73 -5.09
C GLU A 23 -2.57 2.14 -5.71
N LYS A 24 -2.13 2.29 -6.96
CA LYS A 24 -2.20 3.57 -7.69
C LYS A 24 -3.63 4.01 -7.97
N SER A 25 -4.51 3.07 -8.28
CA SER A 25 -5.93 3.34 -8.50
C SER A 25 -6.58 3.86 -7.21
N ASP A 26 -6.34 3.19 -6.09
CA ASP A 26 -6.90 3.53 -4.79
C ASP A 26 -6.41 4.91 -4.33
N LEU A 27 -5.11 5.19 -4.44
CA LEU A 27 -4.54 6.52 -4.17
C LEU A 27 -5.14 7.61 -5.05
N ALA A 28 -5.46 7.30 -6.31
CA ALA A 28 -6.07 8.27 -7.23
C ALA A 28 -7.56 8.51 -6.93
N ILE A 29 -8.26 7.54 -6.35
CA ILE A 29 -9.63 7.69 -5.85
C ILE A 29 -9.61 8.53 -4.58
N GLU A 30 -8.78 8.17 -3.61
CA GLU A 30 -8.60 8.87 -2.33
C GLU A 30 -8.25 10.35 -2.55
N ALA A 31 -7.31 10.63 -3.44
CA ALA A 31 -6.94 12.02 -3.78
C ALA A 31 -8.09 12.83 -4.40
N LYS A 32 -9.10 12.18 -5.00
CA LYS A 32 -10.31 12.85 -5.48
C LYS A 32 -11.31 13.04 -4.35
N GLU A 33 -11.45 12.07 -3.46
CA GLU A 33 -12.36 12.13 -2.31
C GLU A 33 -11.93 13.21 -1.31
N LEU A 34 -10.64 13.29 -0.98
CA LEU A 34 -10.06 14.38 -0.17
C LEU A 34 -10.36 15.78 -0.73
N LYS A 35 -10.43 15.92 -2.07
CA LYS A 35 -10.78 17.19 -2.71
C LYS A 35 -12.27 17.46 -2.72
N LYS A 36 -13.09 16.42 -2.88
CA LYS A 36 -14.54 16.53 -3.09
C LYS A 36 -15.31 16.56 -1.78
N TYR A 37 -14.83 15.85 -0.76
CA TYR A 37 -15.50 15.61 0.51
C TYR A 37 -14.55 15.73 1.73
N PRO A 38 -13.77 16.82 1.85
CA PRO A 38 -12.71 16.93 2.86
C PRO A 38 -13.19 16.72 4.32
N GLN A 39 -14.41 17.13 4.64
CA GLN A 39 -14.97 16.93 5.99
C GLN A 39 -15.33 15.46 6.25
N LYS A 40 -15.82 14.75 5.21
CA LYS A 40 -16.15 13.32 5.30
C LYS A 40 -14.89 12.51 5.54
N GLU A 41 -13.84 12.77 4.77
CA GLU A 41 -12.55 12.08 4.90
C GLU A 41 -11.92 12.34 6.28
N LEU A 42 -11.98 13.58 6.79
CA LEU A 42 -11.53 13.89 8.15
C LEU A 42 -12.31 13.10 9.22
N ASP A 43 -13.63 12.97 9.04
CA ASP A 43 -14.48 12.20 9.95
C ASP A 43 -14.18 10.70 9.85
N GLU A 44 -13.89 10.17 8.66
CA GLU A 44 -13.44 8.79 8.42
C GLU A 44 -12.10 8.51 9.12
N LEU A 45 -11.09 9.35 8.91
CA LEU A 45 -9.80 9.22 9.60
C LEU A 45 -9.96 9.31 11.12
N THR A 46 -10.84 10.20 11.59
CA THR A 46 -11.18 10.27 13.03
C THR A 46 -11.78 8.95 13.52
N GLN A 47 -12.71 8.34 12.79
CA GLN A 47 -13.28 7.04 13.18
C GLN A 47 -12.24 5.92 13.18
N ILE A 48 -11.30 5.92 12.23
CA ILE A 48 -10.19 4.95 12.23
C ILE A 48 -9.41 5.05 13.54
N TYR A 49 -9.05 6.25 13.98
CA TYR A 49 -8.32 6.43 15.23
C TYR A 49 -9.15 6.11 16.49
N ILE A 50 -10.46 6.37 16.48
CA ILE A 50 -11.36 5.90 17.56
C ILE A 50 -11.36 4.36 17.63
N SER A 51 -11.46 3.68 16.48
CA SER A 51 -11.45 2.21 16.43
C SER A 51 -10.15 1.59 16.93
N ARG A 52 -9.04 2.35 16.85
CA ARG A 52 -7.72 1.98 17.39
C ARG A 52 -7.56 2.30 18.87
N GLY A 53 -8.58 2.86 19.52
CA GLY A 53 -8.66 3.04 20.97
C GLY A 53 -8.44 4.47 21.47
N LEU A 54 -8.38 5.47 20.59
CA LEU A 54 -8.29 6.88 21.01
C LEU A 54 -9.65 7.37 21.48
N SER A 55 -9.68 8.32 22.44
CA SER A 55 -10.91 9.06 22.74
C SER A 55 -11.33 9.86 21.51
N LYS A 56 -12.61 10.21 21.40
CA LYS A 56 -13.13 10.98 20.27
C LYS A 56 -12.40 12.32 20.10
N GLU A 57 -12.11 12.99 21.20
CA GLU A 57 -11.43 14.28 21.22
C GLU A 57 -10.01 14.16 20.68
N LEU A 58 -9.25 13.17 21.19
CA LEU A 58 -7.87 12.94 20.75
C LEU A 58 -7.81 12.43 19.31
N ALA A 59 -8.70 11.51 18.93
CA ALA A 59 -8.76 10.99 17.56
C ALA A 59 -9.00 12.09 16.53
N LYS A 60 -9.89 13.04 16.86
CA LYS A 60 -10.15 14.19 16.00
C LYS A 60 -8.94 15.11 15.90
N GLU A 61 -8.26 15.37 17.02
CA GLU A 61 -7.04 16.19 17.03
C GLU A 61 -5.93 15.55 16.19
N VAL A 62 -5.72 14.24 16.33
CA VAL A 62 -4.76 13.46 15.53
C VAL A 62 -5.12 13.53 14.05
N ALA A 63 -6.39 13.27 13.70
CA ALA A 63 -6.85 13.33 12.31
C ALA A 63 -6.58 14.72 11.70
N ILE A 64 -6.92 15.81 12.40
CA ILE A 64 -6.66 17.18 11.91
C ILE A 64 -5.17 17.42 11.66
N GLN A 65 -4.31 17.03 12.61
CA GLN A 65 -2.87 17.26 12.48
C GLN A 65 -2.27 16.44 11.33
N LEU A 66 -2.66 15.18 11.19
CA LEU A 66 -2.19 14.31 10.11
C LEU A 66 -2.72 14.76 8.74
N THR A 67 -4.00 15.12 8.63
CA THR A 67 -4.58 15.69 7.40
C THR A 67 -3.87 16.98 7.00
N THR A 68 -3.48 17.82 7.96
CA THR A 68 -2.74 19.06 7.69
C THR A 68 -1.31 18.79 7.20
N HIS A 69 -0.66 17.77 7.74
CA HIS A 69 0.69 17.40 7.34
C HIS A 69 0.74 16.72 5.97
N ASP A 70 -0.07 15.68 5.80
CA ASP A 70 -0.18 14.88 4.58
C ASP A 70 -1.48 14.04 4.62
N ALA A 71 -2.57 14.59 4.09
CA ALA A 71 -3.86 13.90 4.07
C ALA A 71 -3.83 12.59 3.28
N LEU A 72 -3.24 12.62 2.07
CA LEU A 72 -3.21 11.43 1.22
C LEU A 72 -2.36 10.33 1.84
N GLY A 73 -1.19 10.67 2.40
CA GLY A 73 -0.35 9.70 3.09
C GLY A 73 -0.96 9.18 4.40
N ALA A 74 -1.74 10.00 5.12
CA ALA A 74 -2.48 9.55 6.29
C ALA A 74 -3.51 8.48 5.92
N HIS A 75 -4.39 8.76 4.95
CA HIS A 75 -5.39 7.80 4.47
C HIS A 75 -4.74 6.57 3.81
N ALA A 76 -3.71 6.76 2.98
CA ALA A 76 -2.98 5.66 2.36
C ALA A 76 -2.46 4.65 3.41
N ARG A 77 -1.87 5.13 4.50
CA ARG A 77 -1.34 4.27 5.56
C ARG A 77 -2.42 3.72 6.48
N ASP A 78 -3.37 4.57 6.88
CA ASP A 78 -4.27 4.26 7.99
C ASP A 78 -5.59 3.63 7.58
N GLU A 79 -6.02 3.86 6.34
CA GLU A 79 -7.24 3.32 5.74
C GLU A 79 -6.92 2.22 4.72
N ILE A 80 -6.03 2.49 3.76
CA ILE A 80 -5.77 1.58 2.63
C ILE A 80 -4.70 0.53 2.98
N GLY A 81 -3.78 0.85 3.90
CA GLY A 81 -2.69 -0.04 4.32
C GLY A 81 -1.46 -0.01 3.41
N ILE A 82 -1.29 1.06 2.62
CA ILE A 82 -0.12 1.30 1.77
C ILE A 82 0.96 2.00 2.61
N HIS A 83 2.09 1.32 2.82
CA HIS A 83 3.27 1.87 3.49
C HIS A 83 4.46 1.91 2.52
N GLU A 84 5.31 2.93 2.62
CA GLU A 84 6.50 3.08 1.74
C GLU A 84 7.39 1.83 1.71
N ASN A 85 7.54 1.15 2.85
CA ASN A 85 8.39 -0.03 2.99
C ASN A 85 7.74 -1.33 2.48
N THR A 86 6.42 -1.33 2.23
CA THR A 86 5.67 -2.52 1.81
C THR A 86 4.94 -2.34 0.49
N ALA A 87 5.05 -1.15 -0.13
CA ALA A 87 4.46 -0.85 -1.43
C ALA A 87 4.93 -1.86 -2.49
N ALA A 88 4.05 -2.19 -3.42
CA ALA A 88 4.31 -3.17 -4.45
C ALA A 88 5.56 -2.80 -5.29
N ASN A 89 6.55 -3.70 -5.32
CA ASN A 89 7.78 -3.53 -6.09
C ASN A 89 7.98 -4.70 -7.08
N PRO A 90 7.44 -4.60 -8.31
CA PRO A 90 7.43 -5.71 -9.27
C PRO A 90 8.82 -6.18 -9.68
N ILE A 91 9.78 -5.26 -9.82
CA ILE A 91 11.14 -5.58 -10.25
C ILE A 91 11.87 -6.36 -9.14
N GLN A 92 11.77 -5.87 -7.91
CA GLN A 92 12.38 -6.54 -6.76
C GLN A 92 11.80 -7.93 -6.56
N ALA A 93 10.47 -8.07 -6.66
CA ALA A 93 9.79 -9.35 -6.51
C ALA A 93 10.22 -10.35 -7.60
N ALA A 94 10.24 -9.92 -8.86
CA ALA A 94 10.68 -10.73 -9.98
C ALA A 94 12.12 -11.24 -9.84
N LEU A 95 13.05 -10.35 -9.46
CA LEU A 95 14.46 -10.72 -9.25
C LEU A 95 14.63 -11.65 -8.05
N SER A 96 13.94 -11.38 -6.95
CA SER A 96 13.98 -12.22 -5.74
C SER A 96 13.43 -13.62 -6.02
N SER A 97 12.35 -13.72 -6.79
CA SER A 97 11.73 -14.98 -7.23
C SER A 97 12.66 -15.76 -8.15
N ALA A 98 13.25 -15.10 -9.16
CA ALA A 98 14.23 -15.72 -10.06
C ALA A 98 15.46 -16.26 -9.32
N ALA A 99 16.00 -15.48 -8.38
CA ALA A 99 17.14 -15.86 -7.56
C ALA A 99 16.81 -17.05 -6.66
N SER A 100 15.69 -16.98 -5.93
CA SER A 100 15.24 -18.05 -5.03
C SER A 100 15.01 -19.36 -5.79
N PHE A 101 14.36 -19.31 -6.95
CA PHE A 101 14.20 -20.48 -7.81
C PHE A 101 15.54 -21.04 -8.29
N SER A 102 16.47 -20.17 -8.70
CA SER A 102 17.78 -20.60 -9.20
C SER A 102 18.61 -21.27 -8.10
N PHE A 103 18.58 -20.74 -6.87
CA PHE A 103 19.23 -21.36 -5.70
C PHE A 103 18.57 -22.68 -5.32
N GLY A 104 17.23 -22.73 -5.27
CA GLY A 104 16.50 -23.95 -4.97
C GLY A 104 16.69 -25.04 -6.02
N ALA A 105 16.80 -24.68 -7.30
CA ALA A 105 17.06 -25.63 -8.38
C ALA A 105 18.53 -26.10 -8.46
N PHE A 106 19.45 -25.43 -7.73
CA PHE A 106 20.86 -25.81 -7.68
C PHE A 106 21.13 -26.93 -6.67
N PHE A 107 20.35 -26.99 -5.58
CA PHE A 107 20.39 -28.08 -4.61
C PHE A 107 19.22 -29.05 -4.86
N PRO A 108 19.47 -30.31 -5.25
CA PRO A 108 18.40 -31.28 -5.50
C PRO A 108 17.60 -31.63 -4.24
#